data_AF-A0A3D0PD33-F1
#
_entry.id   AF-A0A3D0PD33-F1
#
_cell.length_a   1.000
_cell.length_b   1.000
_cell.length_c   1.000
_cell.angle_alpha   90.00
_cell.angle_beta   90.00
_cell.angle_gamma   90.00
#
_symmetry.space_group_name_H-M   'P 1'
#
loop_
_entity.id
_entity.type
_entity.pdbx_description
1 polymer ?
#
loop_
_entity_poly.entity_id
_entity_poly.type
_entity_poly.pdbx_seq_one_letter_code
_entity_poly.pdbx_strand_id
1 'polypeptide(L)'
;DEIRERTQQNLLPPKAVAPLVRELARLPEPQQEDLRRVLKEEPELDRIKDVTATARWLSKAAEAGMAVRALQHESIDLEKAMQEATRLDMLGLVADVVGQAQQLEQAVLKLHTSWRRLGGLHERLWLESGSSTPYLRSLLQGLETLSGSNLRVSLGELAGGKRLRLQLVEEGADQLEAPPLQQAA
;
A
#
# COMPACT_ATOMS: atom_id res chain seq x y z
N ASP A 1 -5.35 33.92 2.08
CA ASP A 1 -4.42 34.87 2.73
C ASP A 1 -4.64 35.09 4.24
N GLU A 2 -5.84 34.97 4.81
CA GLU A 2 -6.08 35.15 6.26
C GLU A 2 -5.32 34.19 7.22
N ILE A 3 -5.00 32.96 6.80
CA ILE A 3 -4.23 32.02 7.64
C ILE A 3 -2.77 32.49 7.81
N ARG A 4 -2.20 33.16 6.79
CA ARG A 4 -0.88 33.80 6.89
C ARG A 4 -0.92 35.02 7.82
N GLU A 5 -2.01 35.76 7.79
CA GLU A 5 -2.21 36.98 8.60
C GLU A 5 -2.37 36.64 10.09
N ARG A 6 -3.08 35.57 10.44
CA ARG A 6 -3.20 35.12 11.86
C ARG A 6 -1.98 34.36 12.39
N THR A 7 -1.15 33.79 11.51
CA THR A 7 0.19 33.28 11.89
C THR A 7 1.11 34.44 12.31
N GLN A 8 0.96 35.62 11.71
CA GLN A 8 1.69 36.83 12.11
C GLN A 8 1.18 37.44 13.44
N GLN A 9 -0.06 37.14 13.85
CA GLN A 9 -0.66 37.62 15.10
C GLN A 9 -0.37 36.73 16.32
N ASN A 10 0.54 35.75 16.22
CA ASN A 10 0.97 34.88 17.33
C ASN A 10 -0.16 34.02 17.95
N LEU A 11 -1.31 33.89 17.28
CA LEU A 11 -2.48 33.15 17.77
C LEU A 11 -2.40 31.64 17.46
N LEU A 12 -1.53 31.22 16.55
CA LEU A 12 -1.36 29.81 16.16
C LEU A 12 0.13 29.46 16.02
N PRO A 13 0.63 28.41 16.71
CA PRO A 13 2.01 27.99 16.59
C PRO A 13 2.34 27.61 15.14
N PRO A 14 3.38 28.19 14.51
CA PRO A 14 3.81 27.85 13.15
C PRO A 14 4.09 26.35 12.96
N LYS A 15 4.47 25.67 14.05
CA LYS A 15 4.70 24.22 14.09
C LYS A 15 3.44 23.37 13.84
N ALA A 16 2.24 23.89 14.14
CA ALA A 16 0.97 23.18 13.91
C ALA A 16 0.39 23.48 12.51
N VAL A 17 0.64 24.67 11.98
CA VAL A 17 0.11 25.12 10.68
C VAL A 17 0.94 24.60 9.50
N ALA A 18 2.25 24.46 9.65
CA ALA A 18 3.13 23.92 8.60
C ALA A 18 2.74 22.50 8.11
N PRO A 19 2.49 21.50 8.99
CA PRO A 19 2.05 20.19 8.53
C PRO A 19 0.66 20.23 7.89
N LEU A 20 -0.27 21.03 8.43
CA LEU A 20 -1.61 21.20 7.86
C LEU A 20 -1.56 21.69 6.41
N VAL A 21 -0.79 22.75 6.13
CA VAL A 21 -0.66 23.32 4.78
C VAL A 21 -0.06 22.30 3.81
N ARG A 22 0.90 21.50 4.27
CA ARG A 22 1.53 20.46 3.44
C ARG A 22 0.55 19.35 3.07
N GLU A 23 -0.23 18.85 4.02
CA GLU A 23 -1.20 17.78 3.75
C GLU A 23 -2.40 18.30 2.94
N LEU A 24 -2.89 19.53 3.20
CA LEU A 24 -3.94 20.16 2.39
C LEU A 24 -3.55 20.30 0.92
N ALA A 25 -2.29 20.64 0.63
CA ALA A 25 -1.80 20.77 -0.75
C ALA A 25 -1.82 19.46 -1.55
N ARG A 26 -1.98 18.31 -0.89
CA ARG A 26 -2.06 16.98 -1.52
C ARG A 26 -3.49 16.55 -1.83
N LEU A 27 -4.48 17.24 -1.29
CA LEU A 27 -5.90 16.89 -1.44
C LEU A 27 -6.53 17.65 -2.62
N PRO A 28 -7.60 17.12 -3.22
CA PRO A 28 -8.41 17.86 -4.20
C PRO A 28 -8.99 19.16 -3.63
N GLU A 29 -9.19 20.17 -4.48
CA GLU A 29 -9.79 21.47 -4.11
C GLU A 29 -11.08 21.39 -3.26
N PRO A 30 -12.08 20.56 -3.59
CA PRO A 30 -13.30 20.48 -2.78
C PRO A 30 -13.03 20.04 -1.34
N GLN A 31 -12.16 19.05 -1.14
CA GLN A 31 -11.78 18.58 0.19
C GLN A 31 -10.96 19.62 0.95
N GLN A 32 -10.13 20.41 0.25
CA GLN A 32 -9.42 21.53 0.85
C GLN A 32 -10.38 22.62 1.34
N GLU A 33 -11.42 22.94 0.57
CA GLU A 33 -12.42 23.94 0.93
C GLU A 33 -13.22 23.53 2.16
N ASP A 34 -13.66 22.26 2.23
CA ASP A 34 -14.38 21.72 3.37
C ASP A 34 -13.55 21.82 4.66
N LEU A 35 -12.29 21.37 4.62
CA LEU A 35 -11.40 21.45 5.78
C LEU A 35 -11.06 22.90 6.15
N ARG A 36 -10.92 23.80 5.17
CA ARG A 36 -10.74 25.25 5.44
C ARG A 36 -11.96 25.88 6.07
N ARG A 37 -13.17 25.42 5.73
CA ARG A 37 -14.42 25.91 6.33
C ARG A 37 -14.52 25.51 7.80
N VAL A 38 -14.25 24.24 8.11
CA VAL A 38 -14.22 23.74 9.50
C VAL A 38 -13.22 24.54 10.35
N LEU A 39 -12.05 24.84 9.80
CA LEU A 39 -11.02 25.66 10.49
C LEU A 39 -11.40 27.14 10.64
N LYS A 40 -12.27 27.67 9.77
CA LYS A 40 -12.79 29.04 9.90
C LYS A 40 -13.83 29.14 11.02
N GLU A 41 -14.65 28.09 11.18
CA GLU A 41 -15.71 28.02 12.18
C GLU A 41 -15.15 27.78 13.59
N GLU A 42 -14.12 26.93 13.75
CA GLU A 42 -13.47 26.64 15.04
C GLU A 42 -11.93 26.65 14.94
N PRO A 43 -11.27 27.82 15.02
CA PRO A 43 -9.82 27.94 14.85
C PRO A 43 -9.03 27.61 16.14
N GLU A 44 -9.39 26.55 16.84
CA GLU A 44 -8.70 26.11 18.06
C GLU A 44 -7.52 25.17 17.75
N LEU A 45 -6.53 25.14 18.66
CA LEU A 45 -5.30 24.35 18.46
C LEU A 45 -5.58 22.85 18.32
N ASP A 46 -6.53 22.32 19.10
CA ASP A 46 -6.88 20.90 19.05
C ASP A 46 -7.63 20.55 17.77
N ARG A 47 -8.53 21.44 17.30
CA ARG A 47 -9.17 21.31 15.99
C ARG A 47 -8.18 21.32 14.83
N ILE A 48 -7.13 22.15 14.90
CA ILE A 48 -6.07 22.15 13.89
C ILE A 48 -5.34 20.80 13.84
N LYS A 49 -5.10 20.16 14.99
CA LYS A 49 -4.47 18.83 15.02
C LYS A 49 -5.40 17.77 14.43
N ASP A 50 -6.68 17.79 14.78
CA ASP A 50 -7.68 16.86 14.26
C ASP A 50 -7.81 16.98 12.74
N VAL A 51 -7.95 18.21 12.23
CA VAL A 51 -8.02 18.48 10.79
C VAL A 51 -6.73 18.07 10.08
N THR A 52 -5.57 18.26 10.70
CA THR A 52 -4.28 17.79 10.16
C THR A 52 -4.23 16.25 10.11
N ALA A 53 -4.74 15.56 11.13
CA ALA A 53 -4.81 14.11 11.15
C ALA A 53 -5.76 13.59 10.06
N THR A 54 -6.95 14.17 9.93
CA THR A 54 -7.92 13.85 8.86
C THR A 54 -7.31 14.08 7.48
N ALA A 55 -6.67 15.22 7.24
CA ALA A 55 -6.00 15.51 5.97
C ALA A 55 -4.90 14.48 5.64
N ARG A 56 -4.10 14.10 6.66
CA ARG A 56 -3.07 13.07 6.51
C ARG A 56 -3.67 11.71 6.17
N TRP A 57 -4.77 11.32 6.81
CA TRP A 57 -5.41 10.04 6.53
C TRP A 57 -6.06 10.00 5.14
N LEU A 58 -6.71 11.09 4.72
CA LEU A 58 -7.24 11.23 3.35
C LEU A 58 -6.12 11.08 2.31
N SER A 59 -5.01 11.81 2.48
CA SER A 59 -3.86 11.72 1.56
C SER A 59 -3.26 10.32 1.55
N LYS A 60 -3.05 9.69 2.71
CA LYS A 60 -2.51 8.33 2.81
C LYS A 60 -3.41 7.30 2.14
N ALA A 61 -4.72 7.36 2.40
CA ALA A 61 -5.69 6.42 1.84
C ALA A 61 -5.83 6.58 0.32
N ALA A 62 -5.85 7.83 -0.18
CA ALA A 62 -5.92 8.11 -1.62
C ALA A 62 -4.66 7.63 -2.35
N GLU A 63 -3.47 7.94 -1.83
CA GLU A 63 -2.18 7.49 -2.42
C GLU A 63 -2.07 5.97 -2.43
N ALA A 64 -2.37 5.32 -1.31
CA ALA A 64 -2.34 3.86 -1.21
C ALA A 64 -3.40 3.22 -2.12
N GLY A 65 -4.60 3.81 -2.19
CA GLY A 65 -5.70 3.31 -2.99
C GLY A 65 -5.41 3.32 -4.49
N MET A 66 -4.77 4.38 -5.00
CA MET A 66 -4.29 4.42 -6.38
C MET A 66 -3.23 3.37 -6.69
N ALA A 67 -2.44 2.94 -5.70
CA ALA A 67 -1.39 1.96 -5.89
C ALA A 67 -1.85 0.49 -5.79
N VAL A 68 -3.06 0.25 -5.25
CA VAL A 68 -3.62 -1.09 -5.07
C VAL A 68 -4.38 -1.52 -6.32
N ARG A 69 -3.91 -2.56 -6.99
CA ARG A 69 -4.52 -3.10 -8.21
C ARG A 69 -5.89 -3.69 -7.95
N ALA A 70 -6.11 -4.32 -6.79
CA ALA A 70 -7.41 -4.85 -6.41
C ALA A 70 -8.51 -3.77 -6.37
N LEU A 71 -8.14 -2.52 -6.04
CA LEU A 71 -9.08 -1.39 -6.03
C LEU A 71 -9.30 -0.76 -7.41
N GLN A 72 -8.49 -1.14 -8.41
CA GLN A 72 -8.64 -0.69 -9.80
C GLN A 72 -9.49 -1.66 -10.65
N HIS A 73 -9.59 -2.92 -10.22
CA HIS A 73 -10.33 -3.96 -10.96
C HIS A 73 -11.84 -3.88 -10.76
N GLU A 74 -12.29 -3.41 -9.60
CA GLU A 74 -13.69 -3.16 -9.31
C GLU A 74 -13.95 -1.66 -9.43
N SER A 75 -15.14 -1.26 -9.90
CA SER A 75 -15.57 0.14 -9.98
C SER A 75 -15.84 0.72 -8.58
N ILE A 76 -14.82 0.70 -7.73
CA ILE A 76 -14.88 1.15 -6.35
C ILE A 76 -14.70 2.67 -6.36
N ASP A 77 -15.73 3.35 -5.88
CA ASP A 77 -15.66 4.79 -5.63
C ASP A 77 -14.97 5.02 -4.27
N LEU A 78 -13.64 4.98 -4.29
CA LEU A 78 -12.81 5.15 -3.08
C LEU A 78 -13.08 6.51 -2.41
N GLU A 79 -13.39 7.54 -3.19
CA GLU A 79 -13.69 8.87 -2.67
C GLU A 79 -14.97 8.85 -1.83
N LYS A 80 -16.05 8.24 -2.34
CA LYS A 80 -17.29 8.07 -1.54
C LYS A 80 -17.06 7.19 -0.32
N ALA A 81 -16.27 6.12 -0.42
CA ALA A 81 -15.95 5.28 0.73
C ALA A 81 -15.19 6.06 1.83
N MET A 82 -14.25 6.93 1.45
CA MET A 82 -13.54 7.81 2.39
C MET A 82 -14.47 8.86 3.02
N GLN A 83 -15.44 9.40 2.27
CA GLN A 83 -16.46 10.31 2.80
C GLN A 83 -17.34 9.61 3.83
N GLU A 84 -17.81 8.39 3.55
CA GLU A 84 -18.57 7.56 4.49
C GLU A 84 -17.75 7.24 5.74
N ALA A 85 -16.46 6.90 5.58
CA ALA A 85 -15.56 6.63 6.69
C ALA A 85 -15.29 7.85 7.55
N THR A 86 -15.25 9.05 6.95
CA THR A 86 -15.12 10.32 7.68
C THR A 86 -16.37 10.58 8.51
N ARG A 87 -17.57 10.33 7.96
CA ARG A 87 -18.84 10.44 8.70
C ARG A 87 -18.95 9.45 9.88
N LEU A 88 -18.31 8.30 9.78
CA LEU A 88 -18.30 7.26 10.81
C LEU A 88 -17.11 7.33 11.77
N ASP A 89 -16.26 8.37 11.66
CA ASP A 89 -15.01 8.50 12.43
C ASP A 89 -14.05 7.29 12.28
N MET A 90 -14.11 6.58 11.14
CA MET A 90 -13.31 5.38 10.85
C MET A 90 -12.24 5.60 9.77
N LEU A 91 -11.98 6.85 9.37
CA LEU A 91 -11.04 7.17 8.30
C LEU A 91 -9.63 6.61 8.54
N GLY A 92 -9.14 6.63 9.78
CA GLY A 92 -7.83 6.06 10.13
C GLY A 92 -7.76 4.55 9.86
N LEU A 93 -8.84 3.82 10.17
CA LEU A 93 -8.93 2.38 9.92
C LEU A 93 -8.94 2.08 8.42
N VAL A 94 -9.67 2.87 7.62
CA VAL A 94 -9.67 2.73 6.16
C VAL A 94 -8.27 3.00 5.59
N ALA A 95 -7.60 4.06 6.02
CA ALA A 95 -6.24 4.37 5.57
C ALA A 95 -5.23 3.26 5.92
N ASP A 96 -5.42 2.57 7.03
CA ASP A 96 -4.59 1.44 7.41
C ASP A 96 -4.93 0.17 6.62
N VAL A 97 -6.21 -0.14 6.39
CA VAL A 97 -6.63 -1.27 5.55
C VAL A 97 -6.09 -1.13 4.13
N VAL A 98 -6.27 0.03 3.50
CA VAL A 98 -5.78 0.28 2.14
C VAL A 98 -4.24 0.25 2.10
N GLY A 99 -3.58 0.79 3.12
CA GLY A 99 -2.12 0.71 3.25
C GLY A 99 -1.60 -0.73 3.40
N GLN A 100 -2.29 -1.57 4.17
CA GLN A 100 -1.94 -2.99 4.31
C GLN A 100 -2.18 -3.77 3.01
N ALA A 101 -3.27 -3.48 2.30
CA ALA A 101 -3.53 -4.06 0.99
C ALA A 101 -2.39 -3.74 0.00
N GLN A 102 -1.93 -2.49 -0.03
CA GLN A 102 -0.80 -2.07 -0.87
C GLN A 102 0.49 -2.83 -0.52
N GLN A 103 0.79 -2.98 0.77
CA GLN A 103 1.98 -3.71 1.22
C GLN A 103 1.92 -5.19 0.84
N LEU A 104 0.74 -5.81 0.96
CA LEU A 104 0.54 -7.20 0.57
C LEU A 104 0.76 -7.41 -0.92
N GLU A 105 0.17 -6.57 -1.78
CA GLU A 105 0.38 -6.66 -3.24
C GLU A 105 1.86 -6.49 -3.62
N GLN A 106 2.55 -5.51 -3.02
CA GLN A 106 3.99 -5.32 -3.26
C GLN A 106 4.81 -6.53 -2.78
N ALA A 107 4.44 -7.15 -1.66
CA ALA A 107 5.10 -8.35 -1.16
C ALA A 107 4.89 -9.53 -2.10
N VAL A 108 3.67 -9.72 -2.63
CA VAL A 108 3.35 -10.74 -3.62
C VAL A 108 4.15 -10.53 -4.91
N LEU A 109 4.25 -9.30 -5.42
CA LEU A 109 5.05 -8.99 -6.60
C LEU A 109 6.55 -9.28 -6.39
N LYS A 110 7.10 -8.91 -5.22
CA LYS A 110 8.49 -9.23 -4.85
C LYS A 110 8.70 -10.73 -4.70
N LEU A 111 7.74 -11.44 -4.12
CA LEU A 111 7.77 -12.90 -4.02
C LEU A 111 7.78 -13.53 -5.41
N HIS A 112 6.88 -13.12 -6.31
CA HIS A 112 6.81 -13.65 -7.68
C HIS A 112 8.12 -13.42 -8.45
N THR A 113 8.62 -12.19 -8.45
CA THR A 113 9.86 -11.83 -9.17
C THR A 113 11.08 -12.58 -8.63
N SER A 114 11.22 -12.69 -7.31
CA SER A 114 12.31 -13.46 -6.69
C SER A 114 12.18 -14.96 -6.92
N TRP A 115 10.97 -15.51 -6.87
CA TRP A 115 10.66 -16.91 -7.16
C TRP A 115 10.99 -17.28 -8.60
N ARG A 116 10.58 -16.47 -9.59
CA ARG A 116 10.92 -16.67 -11.01
C ARG A 116 12.43 -16.66 -11.24
N ARG A 117 13.13 -15.73 -10.60
CA ARG A 117 14.60 -15.65 -10.67
C ARG A 117 15.26 -16.88 -10.05
N LEU A 118 14.76 -17.37 -8.91
CA LEU A 118 15.25 -18.58 -8.26
C LEU A 118 15.04 -19.81 -9.15
N GLY A 119 13.86 -19.96 -9.75
CA GLY A 119 13.56 -21.04 -10.69
C GLY A 119 14.54 -21.07 -11.87
N GLY A 120 14.78 -19.92 -12.51
CA GLY A 120 15.72 -19.83 -13.63
C GLY A 120 17.18 -20.11 -13.24
N LEU A 121 17.62 -19.68 -12.05
CA LEU A 121 18.96 -20.00 -11.54
C LEU A 121 19.09 -21.50 -11.20
N HIS A 122 18.06 -22.09 -10.61
CA HIS A 122 18.02 -23.50 -10.29
C HIS A 122 18.14 -24.37 -11.55
N GLU A 123 17.36 -24.06 -12.59
CA GLU A 123 17.39 -24.78 -13.86
C GLU A 123 18.76 -24.67 -14.55
N ARG A 124 19.31 -23.45 -14.65
CA ARG A 124 20.65 -23.23 -15.22
C ARG A 124 21.72 -24.00 -14.45
N LEU A 125 21.73 -23.90 -13.13
CA LEU A 125 22.73 -24.59 -12.32
C LEU A 125 22.56 -26.11 -12.42
N TRP A 126 21.33 -26.61 -12.57
CA TRP A 126 21.07 -28.04 -12.79
C TRP A 126 21.62 -28.53 -14.13
N LEU A 127 21.44 -27.75 -15.21
CA LEU A 127 21.96 -28.05 -16.55
C LEU A 127 23.49 -28.03 -16.60
N GLU A 128 24.12 -27.03 -15.95
CA GLU A 128 25.58 -26.91 -15.87
C GLU A 128 26.20 -27.92 -14.89
N SER A 129 25.42 -28.42 -13.93
CA SER A 129 25.85 -29.44 -12.99
C SER A 129 25.91 -30.82 -13.65
N GLY A 130 27.10 -31.22 -14.07
CA GLY A 130 27.37 -32.59 -14.53
C GLY A 130 27.17 -33.67 -13.44
N SER A 131 27.43 -34.93 -13.79
CA SER A 131 27.40 -36.06 -12.85
C SER A 131 28.46 -35.97 -11.75
N SER A 132 29.49 -35.14 -11.96
CA SER A 132 30.63 -34.97 -11.04
C SER A 132 30.38 -33.97 -9.89
N THR A 133 29.17 -33.43 -9.73
CA THR A 133 28.86 -32.41 -8.70
C THR A 133 27.75 -32.84 -7.72
N PRO A 134 27.95 -33.90 -6.92
CA PRO A 134 26.92 -34.45 -6.05
C PRO A 134 26.41 -33.47 -4.98
N TYR A 135 27.30 -32.65 -4.41
CA TYR A 135 26.93 -31.65 -3.40
C TYR A 135 26.09 -30.50 -3.97
N LEU A 136 26.36 -30.09 -5.22
CA LEU A 136 25.55 -29.07 -5.89
C LEU A 136 24.15 -29.59 -6.20
N ARG A 137 24.03 -30.86 -6.61
CA ARG A 137 22.70 -31.47 -6.81
C ARG A 137 21.92 -31.62 -5.51
N SER A 138 22.57 -31.98 -4.40
CA SER A 138 21.92 -32.04 -3.09
C SER A 138 21.41 -30.66 -2.63
N LEU A 139 22.21 -29.61 -2.84
CA LEU A 139 21.80 -28.23 -2.57
C LEU A 139 20.58 -27.83 -3.42
N LEU A 140 20.60 -28.13 -4.73
CA LEU A 140 19.48 -27.87 -5.62
C LEU A 140 18.22 -28.60 -5.15
N GLN A 141 18.33 -29.88 -4.82
CA GLN A 141 17.20 -30.67 -4.32
C GLN A 141 16.60 -30.12 -3.01
N GLY A 142 17.43 -29.57 -2.11
CA GLY A 142 16.93 -28.87 -0.92
C GLY A 142 16.14 -27.59 -1.27
N LEU A 143 16.65 -26.82 -2.25
CA LEU A 143 16.03 -25.57 -2.71
C LEU A 143 14.80 -25.79 -3.61
N GLU A 144 14.59 -27.00 -4.12
CA GLU A 144 13.42 -27.36 -4.94
C GLU A 144 12.08 -27.06 -4.24
N THR A 145 12.07 -27.15 -2.91
CA THR A 145 10.92 -26.80 -2.06
C THR A 145 10.49 -25.33 -2.18
N LEU A 146 11.38 -24.46 -2.65
CA LEU A 146 11.18 -23.02 -2.85
C LEU A 146 11.21 -22.62 -4.33
N SER A 147 11.75 -23.43 -5.23
CA SER A 147 11.79 -23.13 -6.67
C SER A 147 10.69 -23.83 -7.48
N GLY A 148 10.01 -24.83 -6.92
CA GLY A 148 8.90 -25.53 -7.57
C GLY A 148 7.59 -24.73 -7.61
N SER A 149 6.59 -25.27 -8.31
CA SER A 149 5.23 -24.71 -8.46
C SER A 149 4.45 -24.61 -7.14
N ASN A 150 4.83 -25.41 -6.14
CA ASN A 150 4.25 -25.40 -4.80
C ASN A 150 5.32 -24.98 -3.78
N LEU A 151 5.29 -23.72 -3.39
CA LEU A 151 6.21 -23.17 -2.40
C LEU A 151 5.84 -23.70 -1.01
N ARG A 152 6.78 -24.37 -0.34
CA ARG A 152 6.59 -24.86 1.03
C ARG A 152 7.53 -24.10 1.95
N VAL A 153 6.97 -23.23 2.79
CA VAL A 153 7.74 -22.44 3.76
C VAL A 153 7.29 -22.77 5.16
N SER A 154 8.23 -23.14 6.01
CA SER A 154 7.98 -23.28 7.45
C SER A 154 8.25 -21.94 8.10
N LEU A 155 7.28 -21.38 8.83
CA LEU A 155 7.44 -20.09 9.51
C LEU A 155 8.24 -20.16 10.83
N GLY A 156 8.98 -21.25 11.05
CA GLY A 156 9.75 -21.47 12.27
C GLY A 156 8.91 -21.50 13.56
N GLU A 157 9.60 -21.50 14.71
CA GLU A 157 8.97 -21.49 16.04
C GLU A 157 8.24 -20.18 16.35
N LEU A 158 8.61 -19.07 15.69
CA LEU A 158 8.03 -17.73 15.86
C LEU A 158 6.53 -17.65 15.51
N ALA A 159 6.00 -18.60 14.74
CA ALA A 159 4.57 -18.71 14.41
C ALA A 159 3.96 -20.02 14.95
N GLY A 160 4.53 -20.60 16.00
CA GLY A 160 4.04 -21.84 16.62
C GLY A 160 4.26 -23.10 15.77
N GLY A 161 5.30 -23.13 14.92
CA GLY A 161 5.63 -24.30 14.11
C GLY A 161 4.70 -24.52 12.90
N LYS A 162 3.87 -23.53 12.55
CA LYS A 162 2.97 -23.63 11.41
C LYS A 162 3.75 -23.72 10.10
N ARG A 163 3.38 -24.70 9.26
CA ARG A 163 3.87 -24.82 7.89
C ARG A 163 2.87 -24.16 6.95
N LEU A 164 3.34 -23.17 6.19
CA LEU A 164 2.56 -22.58 5.11
C LEU A 164 2.89 -23.30 3.81
N ARG A 165 1.83 -23.70 3.10
CA ARG A 165 1.91 -24.19 1.73
C ARG A 165 1.24 -23.15 0.85
N LEU A 166 2.02 -22.55 -0.05
CA LEU A 166 1.54 -21.60 -1.03
C LEU A 166 1.61 -22.27 -2.39
N GLN A 167 0.48 -22.31 -3.10
CA GLN A 167 0.44 -22.73 -4.48
C GLN A 167 0.35 -21.45 -5.33
N LEU A 168 1.37 -21.22 -6.14
CA LEU A 168 1.39 -20.09 -7.07
C LEU A 168 0.76 -20.57 -8.37
N VAL A 169 -0.41 -20.02 -8.71
CA VAL A 169 -1.06 -20.23 -9.99
C VAL A 169 -0.87 -18.96 -10.79
N GLU A 170 -0.11 -19.05 -11.89
CA GLU A 170 -0.01 -17.96 -12.85
C GLU A 170 -1.24 -18.02 -13.76
N GLU A 171 -2.17 -17.08 -13.60
CA GLU A 171 -3.24 -16.87 -14.59
C GLU A 171 -2.64 -16.12 -15.79
N GLY A 172 -2.93 -16.58 -17.00
CA GLY A 172 -2.39 -16.00 -18.23
C GLY A 172 -2.88 -14.57 -18.45
N ALA A 173 -2.02 -13.72 -19.02
CA ALA A 173 -2.35 -12.31 -19.33
C ALA A 173 -3.61 -12.15 -20.22
N ASP A 174 -3.95 -13.16 -21.04
CA ASP A 174 -5.14 -13.18 -21.89
C ASP A 174 -6.47 -13.29 -21.13
N GLN A 175 -6.46 -13.52 -19.81
CA GLN A 175 -7.65 -13.62 -18.96
C GLN A 175 -7.81 -12.42 -18.02
N LEU A 176 -6.84 -11.49 -17.99
CA LEU A 176 -6.92 -10.28 -17.19
C LEU A 176 -7.40 -9.13 -18.09
N GLU A 177 -8.65 -8.71 -17.91
CA GLU A 177 -9.14 -7.46 -18.50
C GLU A 177 -8.20 -6.33 -18.06
N ALA A 178 -7.57 -5.68 -19.04
CA ALA A 178 -6.70 -4.54 -18.76
C ALA A 178 -7.53 -3.46 -18.04
N PRO A 179 -7.04 -2.89 -16.92
CA PRO A 179 -7.77 -1.83 -16.25
C PRO A 179 -8.06 -0.72 -17.26
N PRO A 180 -9.32 -0.25 -17.37
CA PRO A 180 -9.66 0.79 -18.32
C PRO A 180 -8.78 2.00 -18.03
N LEU A 181 -8.03 2.44 -19.04
CA LEU A 181 -7.24 3.67 -18.95
C LEU A 181 -8.22 4.80 -18.62
N GLN A 182 -8.22 5.26 -17.37
CA GLN A 182 -8.92 6.48 -16.98
C GLN A 182 -8.29 7.62 -17.79
N GLN A 183 -8.97 8.01 -18.87
CA GLN A 183 -8.63 9.21 -19.62
C GLN A 183 -8.81 10.38 -18.66
N ALA A 184 -7.71 11.05 -18.34
CA ALA A 184 -7.73 12.31 -17.61
C ALA A 184 -8.59 13.30 -18.40
N ALA A 185 -9.71 13.72 -17.80
CA ALA A 185 -10.55 14.82 -18.26
C ALA A 185 -10.45 15.94 -17.23
#